data_AF-A0A840UQU3-F1
#
_entry.id   AF-A0A840UQU3-F1
#
_cell.length_a   1.000
_cell.length_b   1.000
_cell.length_c   1.000
_cell.angle_alpha   90.00
_cell.angle_beta   90.00
_cell.angle_gamma   90.00
#
_symmetry.space_group_name_H-M   'P 1'
#
loop_
_entity.id
_entity.type
_entity.pdbx_description
1 polymer ?
#
loop_
_entity_poly.entity_id
_entity_poly.type
_entity_poly.pdbx_seq_one_letter_code
_entity_poly.pdbx_strand_id
1 'polypeptide(L)'
;MMSRPPLASALERMREDCTDCGACLTNCAFLSQHGTPGTIAARFDFTSPQGRQIAYQCSLCGLCAAVCPEKLDPGALFLDIRRRHVEDGDFESKPYRSILRYESLGGSALFTQYVVPPGCDTVLFPGCTLPGTRPAVTLELYRQLRRIVPSLGIVLACCGKPSHDLGRTAHFQAAFGTIRDRLVEHGVRTVLTACPNCTTIFSQYGQGLTVQTVYQPLHLHGLAKGVAAGASRAVSIHDPCPGRDDVRTQAAVRGIVTGLGHTLVELRHSRRLTMCCGEGGTVGCAAPELSDQWADRRRREADARVLVTCCAGCAGRLNRVTPTVHVLDLLFRPLVAFHRNLPVARAPFTYVNRLLLKRRIKGERLNNA
;
A
#
# COMPACT_ATOMS: atom_id res chain seq x y z
N MET A 1 23.37 -3.73 0.44
CA MET A 1 22.59 -2.49 0.29
C MET A 1 23.40 -1.63 -0.67
N MET A 2 22.93 -1.41 -1.91
CA MET A 2 23.69 -0.60 -2.88
C MET A 2 23.88 0.80 -2.31
N SER A 3 25.10 1.33 -2.37
CA SER A 3 25.40 2.70 -1.93
C SER A 3 24.53 3.68 -2.71
N ARG A 4 23.71 4.45 -1.99
CA ARG A 4 22.86 5.48 -2.59
C ARG A 4 23.76 6.62 -3.11
N PRO A 5 23.57 7.12 -4.34
CA PRO A 5 24.34 8.28 -4.79
C PRO A 5 24.06 9.48 -3.87
N PRO A 6 25.02 10.41 -3.71
CA PRO A 6 24.76 11.68 -3.03
C PRO A 6 23.56 12.40 -3.65
N LEU A 7 22.76 13.10 -2.84
CA LEU A 7 21.57 13.82 -3.31
C LEU A 7 21.93 14.83 -4.42
N ALA A 8 23.08 15.48 -4.31
CA ALA A 8 23.60 16.39 -5.34
C ALA A 8 23.72 15.69 -6.71
N SER A 9 24.30 14.49 -6.76
CA SER A 9 24.42 13.72 -7.99
C SER A 9 23.07 13.26 -8.54
N ALA A 10 22.10 12.93 -7.67
CA ALA A 10 20.75 12.57 -8.11
C ALA A 10 19.99 13.77 -8.71
N LEU A 11 20.18 14.97 -8.14
CA LEU A 11 19.63 16.23 -8.67
C LEU A 11 20.28 16.62 -10.00
N GLU A 12 21.61 16.55 -10.07
CA GLU A 12 22.38 16.83 -11.28
C GLU A 12 21.97 15.91 -12.42
N ARG A 13 21.90 14.60 -12.15
CA ARG A 13 21.38 13.62 -13.11
C ARG A 13 19.97 13.98 -13.58
N MET A 14 19.07 14.35 -12.67
CA MET A 14 17.70 14.71 -13.05
C MET A 14 17.66 15.96 -13.94
N ARG A 15 18.56 16.93 -13.70
CA ARG A 15 18.67 18.16 -14.48
C ARG A 15 19.22 17.91 -15.88
N GLU A 16 20.24 17.05 -16.01
CA GLU A 16 20.99 16.86 -17.26
C GLU A 16 20.37 15.82 -18.17
N ASP A 17 19.90 14.70 -17.61
CA ASP A 17 19.35 13.60 -18.39
C ASP A 17 17.87 13.82 -18.76
N CYS A 18 17.16 14.77 -18.12
CA CYS A 18 15.75 14.99 -18.42
C CYS A 18 15.57 15.79 -19.71
N THR A 19 15.05 15.15 -20.75
CA THR A 19 14.78 15.76 -22.07
C THR A 19 13.54 16.67 -22.11
N ASP A 20 12.90 16.91 -20.98
CA ASP A 20 11.67 17.70 -20.85
C ASP A 20 10.52 17.28 -21.79
N CYS A 21 10.51 16.03 -22.26
CA CYS A 21 9.55 15.50 -23.23
C CYS A 21 8.06 15.51 -22.79
N GLY A 22 7.77 15.82 -21.52
CA GLY A 22 6.39 15.98 -21.04
C GLY A 22 5.60 14.68 -20.76
N ALA A 23 6.11 13.50 -21.08
CA ALA A 23 5.39 12.22 -20.94
C ALA A 23 4.87 11.95 -19.50
N CYS A 24 5.61 12.41 -18.50
CA CYS A 24 5.23 12.28 -17.09
C CYS A 24 4.19 13.32 -16.63
N LEU A 25 4.07 14.46 -17.32
CA LEU A 25 3.14 15.54 -16.98
C LEU A 25 1.70 15.10 -17.19
N THR A 26 1.41 14.53 -18.36
CA THR A 26 0.06 14.10 -18.77
C THR A 26 -0.61 13.18 -17.76
N ASN A 27 0.17 12.45 -16.95
CA ASN A 27 -0.33 11.39 -16.08
C ASN A 27 -0.17 11.67 -14.57
N CYS A 28 0.33 12.85 -14.20
CA CYS A 28 0.61 13.20 -12.80
C CYS A 28 0.13 14.61 -12.47
N ALA A 29 -0.84 14.74 -11.54
CA ALA A 29 -1.35 16.03 -11.08
C ALA A 29 -0.24 16.93 -10.50
N PHE A 30 0.69 16.35 -9.73
CA PHE A 30 1.84 17.05 -9.17
C PHE A 30 2.75 17.61 -10.27
N LEU A 31 3.21 16.78 -11.21
CA LEU A 31 4.11 17.26 -12.27
C LEU A 31 3.40 18.22 -13.23
N SER A 32 2.10 18.01 -13.51
CA SER A 32 1.30 18.97 -14.30
C SER A 32 1.29 20.38 -13.69
N GLN A 33 1.40 20.51 -12.36
CA GLN A 33 1.42 21.81 -11.67
C GLN A 33 2.82 22.41 -11.55
N HIS A 34 3.87 21.59 -11.40
CA HIS A 34 5.21 22.08 -11.08
C HIS A 34 6.22 21.98 -12.23
N GLY A 35 5.88 21.29 -13.31
CA GLY A 35 6.76 21.06 -14.46
C GLY A 35 7.41 19.68 -14.44
N THR A 36 8.31 19.48 -15.38
CA THR A 36 9.05 18.22 -15.56
C THR A 36 10.03 18.00 -14.40
N PRO A 37 10.49 16.76 -14.18
CA PRO A 37 11.49 16.48 -13.16
C PRO A 37 12.78 17.29 -13.32
N GLY A 38 13.26 17.50 -14.56
CA GLY A 38 14.43 18.34 -14.85
C GLY A 38 14.20 19.80 -14.49
N THR A 39 13.06 20.37 -14.90
CA THR A 39 12.66 21.74 -14.53
C THR A 39 12.58 21.92 -13.01
N ILE A 40 11.97 20.97 -12.29
CA ILE A 40 11.88 21.03 -10.83
C ILE A 40 13.28 20.98 -10.20
N ALA A 41 14.13 20.06 -10.65
CA ALA A 41 15.49 19.91 -10.13
C ALA A 41 16.36 21.16 -10.37
N ALA A 42 16.16 21.87 -11.47
CA ALA A 42 16.86 23.13 -11.77
C ALA A 42 16.29 24.34 -11.02
N ARG A 43 14.96 24.38 -10.81
CA ARG A 43 14.25 25.56 -10.30
C ARG A 43 14.23 25.65 -8.78
N PHE A 44 14.10 24.52 -8.09
CA PHE A 44 13.87 24.52 -6.64
C PHE A 44 15.16 24.34 -5.86
N ASP A 45 15.45 25.29 -4.98
CA ASP A 45 16.36 25.08 -3.86
C ASP A 45 15.61 24.29 -2.77
N PHE A 46 15.97 23.01 -2.61
CA PHE A 46 15.34 22.12 -1.63
C PHE A 46 15.70 22.42 -0.18
N THR A 47 16.60 23.38 0.09
CA THR A 47 16.87 23.93 1.44
C THR A 47 15.98 25.12 1.79
N SER A 48 15.28 25.71 0.80
CA SER A 48 14.29 26.76 1.04
C SER A 48 12.97 26.20 1.58
N PRO A 49 12.14 27.00 2.30
CA PRO A 49 10.81 26.57 2.74
C PRO A 49 9.92 26.02 1.61
N GLN A 50 9.95 26.66 0.44
CA GLN A 50 9.17 26.26 -0.73
C GLN A 50 9.68 24.93 -1.30
N GLY A 51 11.00 24.76 -1.40
CA GLY A 51 11.63 23.51 -1.82
C GLY A 51 11.36 22.36 -0.85
N ARG A 52 11.34 22.63 0.46
CA ARG A 52 10.89 21.65 1.45
C ARG A 52 9.46 21.22 1.22
N GLN A 53 8.54 22.16 1.05
CA GLN A 53 7.12 21.86 0.88
C GLN A 53 6.83 21.00 -0.35
N ILE A 54 7.39 21.37 -1.51
CA ILE A 54 7.12 20.66 -2.78
C ILE A 54 7.57 19.19 -2.74
N ALA A 55 8.64 18.87 -1.99
CA ALA A 55 9.13 17.50 -1.87
C ALA A 55 8.07 16.54 -1.30
N TYR A 56 7.19 17.03 -0.44
CA TYR A 56 6.11 16.25 0.19
C TYR A 56 4.80 16.23 -0.62
N GLN A 57 4.73 16.98 -1.71
CA GLN A 57 3.58 16.99 -2.64
C GLN A 57 3.65 15.85 -3.67
N CYS A 58 4.82 15.23 -3.87
CA CYS A 58 4.93 14.01 -4.66
C CYS A 58 4.24 12.83 -3.95
N SER A 59 3.47 12.01 -4.67
CA SER A 59 2.83 10.82 -4.07
C SER A 59 3.71 9.56 -4.02
N LEU A 60 4.95 9.65 -4.52
CA LEU A 60 5.88 8.51 -4.64
C LEU A 60 5.29 7.29 -5.39
N CYS A 61 4.33 7.52 -6.31
CA CYS A 61 3.62 6.42 -6.96
C CYS A 61 4.41 5.74 -8.11
N GLY A 62 5.51 6.35 -8.56
CA GLY A 62 6.40 5.79 -9.60
C GLY A 62 5.84 5.76 -11.02
N LEU A 63 4.67 6.35 -11.29
CA LEU A 63 4.13 6.38 -12.67
C LEU A 63 5.04 7.17 -13.61
N CYS A 64 5.62 8.28 -13.14
CA CYS A 64 6.58 9.08 -13.92
C CYS A 64 7.80 8.26 -14.35
N ALA A 65 8.34 7.41 -13.46
CA ALA A 65 9.45 6.51 -13.79
C ALA A 65 9.04 5.45 -14.83
N ALA A 66 7.81 4.91 -14.69
CA ALA A 66 7.32 3.88 -15.60
C ALA A 66 7.12 4.35 -17.05
N VAL A 67 6.93 5.66 -17.26
CA VAL A 67 6.69 6.29 -18.58
C VAL A 67 7.88 7.13 -19.07
N CYS A 68 8.96 7.23 -18.31
CA CYS A 68 10.11 8.06 -18.68
C CYS A 68 10.98 7.35 -19.73
N PRO A 69 11.22 7.95 -20.93
CA PRO A 69 12.07 7.36 -21.95
C PRO A 69 13.54 7.24 -21.48
N GLU A 70 14.01 8.23 -20.70
CA GLU A 70 15.37 8.32 -20.17
C GLU A 70 15.60 7.48 -18.90
N LYS A 71 14.58 6.70 -18.49
CA LYS A 71 14.65 5.83 -17.29
C LYS A 71 15.02 6.59 -16.01
N LEU A 72 14.56 7.84 -15.91
CA LEU A 72 14.68 8.63 -14.68
C LEU A 72 13.63 8.20 -13.67
N ASP A 73 13.97 8.28 -12.37
CA ASP A 73 13.04 7.99 -11.29
C ASP A 73 12.84 9.23 -10.39
N PRO A 74 11.87 10.10 -10.74
CA PRO A 74 11.54 11.25 -9.90
C PRO A 74 11.01 10.83 -8.53
N GLY A 75 10.35 9.67 -8.42
CA GLY A 75 9.83 9.17 -7.14
C GLY A 75 10.96 8.88 -6.16
N ALA A 76 12.01 8.20 -6.61
CA ALA A 76 13.21 7.95 -5.81
C ALA A 76 13.90 9.27 -5.41
N LEU A 77 14.05 10.22 -6.35
CA LEU A 77 14.62 11.53 -6.05
C LEU A 77 13.86 12.25 -4.92
N PHE A 78 12.53 12.34 -5.01
CA PHE A 78 11.73 13.00 -3.97
C PHE A 78 11.79 12.29 -2.63
N LEU A 79 11.87 10.96 -2.61
CA LEU A 79 12.10 10.23 -1.36
C LEU A 79 13.46 10.56 -0.76
N ASP A 80 14.49 10.69 -1.57
CA ASP A 80 15.84 11.03 -1.11
C ASP A 80 15.95 12.46 -0.58
N ILE A 81 15.24 13.40 -1.21
CA ILE A 81 15.07 14.77 -0.70
C ILE A 81 14.39 14.76 0.68
N ARG A 82 13.28 14.02 0.85
CA ARG A 82 12.61 13.92 2.16
C ARG A 82 13.52 13.35 3.25
N ARG A 83 14.33 12.34 2.90
CA ARG A 83 15.31 11.76 3.84
C ARG A 83 16.32 12.80 4.30
N ARG A 84 16.83 13.61 3.36
CA ARG A 84 17.74 14.72 3.67
C ARG A 84 17.08 15.75 4.60
N HIS A 85 15.84 16.15 4.34
CA HIS A 85 15.10 17.04 5.24
C HIS A 85 14.97 16.50 6.66
N VAL A 86 14.79 15.19 6.83
CA VAL A 86 14.76 14.59 8.17
C VAL A 86 16.15 14.57 8.81
N GLU A 87 17.18 14.21 8.05
CA GLU A 87 18.59 14.16 8.49
C GLU A 87 19.08 15.54 8.97
N ASP A 88 18.71 16.61 8.26
CA ASP A 88 19.14 17.98 8.55
C ASP A 88 18.26 18.67 9.63
N GLY A 89 17.22 18.01 10.15
CA GLY A 89 16.33 18.58 11.18
C GLY A 89 15.19 19.47 10.65
N ASP A 90 15.00 19.48 9.34
CA ASP A 90 14.09 20.35 8.58
C ASP A 90 12.68 19.77 8.34
N PHE A 91 12.42 18.56 8.86
CA PHE A 91 11.13 17.89 8.66
C PHE A 91 10.01 18.45 9.57
N GLU A 92 9.01 19.06 8.94
CA GLU A 92 7.80 19.52 9.63
C GLU A 92 6.80 18.38 9.87
N SER A 93 6.77 17.86 11.10
CA SER A 93 5.88 16.73 11.45
C SER A 93 4.40 17.10 11.66
N LYS A 94 4.08 18.39 11.85
CA LYS A 94 2.74 18.86 12.25
C LYS A 94 1.63 18.43 11.29
N PRO A 95 1.75 18.54 9.95
CA PRO A 95 0.72 18.08 9.01
C PRO A 95 0.49 16.57 9.08
N TYR A 96 1.50 15.81 9.50
CA TYR A 96 1.49 14.34 9.54
C TYR A 96 1.16 13.76 10.92
N ARG A 97 0.86 14.60 11.93
CA ARG A 97 0.65 14.17 13.31
C ARG A 97 -0.34 13.01 13.44
N SER A 98 -1.44 13.04 12.68
CA SER A 98 -2.47 12.00 12.70
C SER A 98 -1.97 10.66 12.16
N ILE A 99 -1.24 10.66 11.03
CA ILE A 99 -0.72 9.42 10.44
C ILE A 99 0.47 8.87 11.22
N LEU A 100 1.34 9.75 11.74
CA LEU A 100 2.45 9.37 12.62
C LEU A 100 1.94 8.78 13.94
N ARG A 101 0.88 9.33 14.52
CA ARG A 101 0.24 8.75 15.70
C ARG A 101 -0.40 7.39 15.39
N TYR A 102 -1.08 7.24 14.26
CA TYR A 102 -1.64 5.95 13.84
C TYR A 102 -0.56 4.88 13.68
N GLU A 103 0.58 5.24 13.05
CA GLU A 103 1.72 4.36 12.88
C GLU A 103 2.36 3.98 14.23
N SER A 104 2.66 4.97 15.07
CA SER A 104 3.25 4.78 16.41
C SER A 104 2.38 3.87 17.28
N LEU A 105 1.08 4.16 17.40
CA LEU A 105 0.14 3.28 18.09
C LEU A 105 0.11 1.90 17.44
N GLY A 106 0.13 1.84 16.11
CA GLY A 106 0.10 0.58 15.39
C GLY A 106 1.33 -0.31 15.58
N GLY A 107 2.48 0.26 15.95
CA GLY A 107 3.71 -0.45 16.33
C GLY A 107 3.83 -0.75 17.83
N SER A 108 2.96 -0.19 18.68
CA SER A 108 3.00 -0.40 20.13
C SER A 108 2.56 -1.81 20.54
N ALA A 109 3.02 -2.26 21.71
CA ALA A 109 2.63 -3.54 22.31
C ALA A 109 1.11 -3.71 22.48
N LEU A 110 0.35 -2.61 22.53
CA LEU A 110 -1.11 -2.63 22.61
C LEU A 110 -1.73 -3.21 21.34
N PHE A 111 -1.22 -2.84 20.15
CA PHE A 111 -1.78 -3.24 18.87
C PHE A 111 -0.98 -4.30 18.11
N THR A 112 0.24 -4.61 18.57
CA THR A 112 1.04 -5.68 17.98
C THR A 112 0.69 -7.03 18.57
N GLN A 113 0.75 -8.08 17.74
CA GLN A 113 0.57 -9.46 18.19
C GLN A 113 1.34 -10.41 17.27
N TYR A 114 2.06 -11.35 17.89
CA TYR A 114 2.79 -12.40 17.20
C TYR A 114 2.20 -13.74 17.63
N VAL A 115 1.58 -14.45 16.70
CA VAL A 115 1.14 -15.83 16.87
C VAL A 115 1.93 -16.68 15.90
N VAL A 116 2.97 -17.33 16.41
CA VAL A 116 3.86 -18.21 15.66
C VAL A 116 3.77 -19.58 16.34
N PRO A 117 2.99 -20.54 15.80
CA PRO A 117 2.89 -21.88 16.38
C PRO A 117 4.18 -22.70 16.18
N PRO A 118 4.36 -23.83 16.90
CA PRO A 118 5.49 -24.73 16.66
C PRO A 118 5.55 -25.18 15.19
N GLY A 119 6.75 -25.22 14.60
CA GLY A 119 6.93 -25.59 13.20
C GLY A 119 6.42 -24.55 12.18
N CYS A 120 6.12 -23.33 12.61
CA CYS A 120 5.73 -22.24 11.72
C CYS A 120 6.94 -21.62 11.00
N ASP A 121 7.01 -21.81 9.68
CA ASP A 121 7.96 -21.11 8.81
C ASP A 121 7.32 -19.96 8.02
N THR A 122 6.00 -19.82 8.08
CA THR A 122 5.22 -18.91 7.24
C THR A 122 4.22 -18.14 8.08
N VAL A 123 4.17 -16.81 7.91
CA VAL A 123 3.21 -15.95 8.62
C VAL A 123 2.36 -15.10 7.68
N LEU A 124 1.10 -14.89 8.06
CA LEU A 124 0.25 -13.85 7.49
C LEU A 124 0.57 -12.50 8.14
N PHE A 125 0.95 -11.52 7.33
CA PHE A 125 1.03 -10.11 7.69
C PHE A 125 -0.07 -9.32 6.96
N PRO A 126 -1.25 -9.11 7.57
CA PRO A 126 -2.39 -8.50 6.89
C PRO A 126 -2.26 -6.98 6.70
N GLY A 127 -1.21 -6.36 7.24
CA GLY A 127 -1.06 -4.91 7.35
C GLY A 127 -1.87 -4.33 8.51
N CYS A 128 -1.89 -3.00 8.63
CA CYS A 128 -2.54 -2.30 9.76
C CYS A 128 -3.98 -1.85 9.45
N THR A 129 -4.25 -1.40 8.22
CA THR A 129 -5.57 -0.87 7.82
C THR A 129 -6.63 -1.96 7.65
N LEU A 130 -6.26 -3.11 7.08
CA LEU A 130 -7.20 -4.20 6.81
C LEU A 130 -7.80 -4.77 8.11
N PRO A 131 -7.03 -5.13 9.14
CA PRO A 131 -7.56 -5.55 10.45
C PRO A 131 -8.48 -4.54 11.13
N GLY A 132 -8.20 -3.24 10.99
CA GLY A 132 -9.01 -2.20 11.62
C GLY A 132 -10.32 -1.94 10.90
N THR A 133 -10.29 -1.91 9.57
CA THR A 133 -11.46 -1.59 8.75
C THR A 133 -12.35 -2.82 8.52
N ARG A 134 -11.76 -4.02 8.46
CA ARG A 134 -12.42 -5.28 8.06
C ARG A 134 -11.97 -6.48 8.93
N PRO A 135 -12.11 -6.43 10.27
CA PRO A 135 -11.56 -7.45 11.17
C PRO A 135 -12.07 -8.87 10.86
N ALA A 136 -13.36 -9.04 10.53
CA ALA A 136 -13.89 -10.36 10.19
C ALA A 136 -13.40 -10.88 8.83
N VAL A 137 -13.14 -10.00 7.84
CA VAL A 137 -12.49 -10.41 6.57
C VAL A 137 -11.05 -10.83 6.84
N THR A 138 -10.33 -10.11 7.70
CA THR A 138 -8.96 -10.50 8.11
C THR A 138 -8.93 -11.86 8.80
N LEU A 139 -9.89 -12.12 9.69
CA LEU A 139 -9.97 -13.41 10.38
C LEU A 139 -10.31 -14.54 9.41
N GLU A 140 -11.25 -14.31 8.48
CA GLU A 140 -11.60 -15.31 7.46
C GLU A 140 -10.42 -15.59 6.53
N LEU A 141 -9.71 -14.55 6.10
CA LEU A 141 -8.45 -14.70 5.34
C LEU A 141 -7.46 -15.62 6.08
N TYR A 142 -7.25 -15.37 7.38
CA TYR A 142 -6.33 -16.18 8.18
C TYR A 142 -6.77 -17.65 8.22
N ARG A 143 -8.06 -17.92 8.45
CA ARG A 143 -8.60 -19.28 8.51
C ARG A 143 -8.49 -20.02 7.18
N GLN A 144 -8.79 -19.34 6.07
CA GLN A 144 -8.68 -19.92 4.73
C GLN A 144 -7.22 -20.24 4.39
N LEU A 145 -6.29 -19.33 4.69
CA LEU A 145 -4.87 -19.59 4.47
C LEU A 145 -4.33 -20.70 5.38
N ARG A 146 -4.85 -20.88 6.61
CA ARG A 146 -4.48 -22.03 7.46
C ARG A 146 -4.89 -23.38 6.88
N ARG A 147 -5.91 -23.44 6.02
CA ARG A 147 -6.25 -24.67 5.28
C ARG A 147 -5.24 -25.00 4.19
N ILE A 148 -4.54 -23.98 3.69
CA ILE A 148 -3.50 -24.12 2.65
C ILE A 148 -2.13 -24.34 3.29
N VAL A 149 -1.84 -23.65 4.39
CA VAL A 149 -0.60 -23.72 5.16
C VAL A 149 -0.94 -24.05 6.62
N PRO A 150 -0.95 -25.33 7.04
CA PRO A 150 -1.45 -25.75 8.35
C PRO A 150 -0.79 -25.06 9.57
N SER A 151 0.53 -24.86 9.52
CA SER A 151 1.31 -24.20 10.58
C SER A 151 1.38 -22.67 10.45
N LEU A 152 0.52 -22.06 9.63
CA LEU A 152 0.53 -20.61 9.37
C LEU A 152 0.36 -19.79 10.66
N GLY A 153 1.38 -18.97 10.95
CA GLY A 153 1.32 -17.92 11.96
C GLY A 153 0.63 -16.67 11.45
N ILE A 154 0.37 -15.72 12.36
CA ILE A 154 -0.15 -14.39 12.02
C ILE A 154 0.55 -13.33 12.86
N VAL A 155 0.95 -12.25 12.19
CA VAL A 155 1.57 -11.09 12.82
C VAL A 155 0.72 -9.85 12.53
N LEU A 156 0.12 -9.32 13.59
CA LEU A 156 -0.53 -8.01 13.55
C LEU A 156 0.52 -6.97 13.93
N ALA A 157 0.92 -6.12 12.98
CA ALA A 157 1.81 -4.99 13.23
C ALA A 157 1.64 -3.92 12.12
N CYS A 158 2.27 -2.76 12.31
CA CYS A 158 2.46 -1.77 11.25
C CYS A 158 3.82 -1.97 10.58
N CYS A 159 3.87 -1.91 9.25
CA CYS A 159 5.12 -2.03 8.50
C CYS A 159 5.96 -0.73 8.45
N GLY A 160 5.46 0.39 9.00
CA GLY A 160 6.21 1.66 9.01
C GLY A 160 6.24 2.42 7.69
N LYS A 161 5.36 2.08 6.72
CA LYS A 161 5.31 2.73 5.40
C LYS A 161 5.18 4.27 5.48
N PRO A 162 4.31 4.87 6.33
CA PRO A 162 4.28 6.32 6.48
C PRO A 162 5.63 6.95 6.85
N SER A 163 6.33 6.44 7.87
CA SER A 163 7.65 6.95 8.23
C SER A 163 8.69 6.74 7.14
N HIS A 164 8.66 5.60 6.45
CA HIS A 164 9.49 5.38 5.27
C HIS A 164 9.27 6.47 4.22
N ASP A 165 8.01 6.72 3.84
CA ASP A 165 7.65 7.65 2.77
C ASP A 165 7.83 9.13 3.15
N LEU A 166 7.87 9.43 4.45
CA LEU A 166 8.21 10.73 5.01
C LEU A 166 9.72 10.95 5.16
N GLY A 167 10.56 9.98 4.75
CA GLY A 167 12.01 10.09 4.84
C GLY A 167 12.57 9.85 6.25
N ARG A 168 11.76 9.39 7.21
CA ARG A 168 12.18 9.11 8.60
C ARG A 168 12.96 7.80 8.69
N THR A 169 14.07 7.70 7.95
CA THR A 169 14.83 6.47 7.70
C THR A 169 15.26 5.77 8.99
N ALA A 170 15.89 6.48 9.93
CA ALA A 170 16.36 5.89 11.18
C ALA A 170 15.20 5.31 12.01
N HIS A 171 14.09 6.04 12.13
CA HIS A 171 12.90 5.58 12.84
C HIS A 171 12.27 4.35 12.17
N PHE A 172 12.13 4.40 10.84
CA PHE A 172 11.59 3.28 10.05
C PHE A 172 12.47 2.03 10.17
N GLN A 173 13.79 2.17 10.01
CA GLN A 173 14.73 1.05 10.08
C GLN A 173 14.75 0.43 11.48
N ALA A 174 14.72 1.24 12.54
CA ALA A 174 14.61 0.72 13.90
C ALA A 174 13.29 -0.07 14.10
N ALA A 175 12.16 0.53 13.75
CA ALA A 175 10.84 -0.09 13.96
C ALA A 175 10.62 -1.36 13.11
N PHE A 176 10.94 -1.30 11.81
CA PHE A 176 10.77 -2.44 10.92
C PHE A 176 11.87 -3.51 11.11
N GLY A 177 13.09 -3.09 11.43
CA GLY A 177 14.20 -3.99 11.77
C GLY A 177 13.84 -4.93 12.92
N THR A 178 13.26 -4.40 14.00
CA THR A 178 12.74 -5.24 15.10
C THR A 178 11.69 -6.26 14.65
N ILE A 179 10.82 -5.90 13.71
CA ILE A 179 9.82 -6.84 13.17
C ILE A 179 10.51 -7.94 12.35
N ARG A 180 11.43 -7.56 11.45
CA ARG A 180 12.20 -8.49 10.61
C ARG A 180 13.00 -9.46 11.49
N ASP A 181 13.81 -8.93 12.41
CA ASP A 181 14.72 -9.74 13.23
C ASP A 181 13.94 -10.73 14.07
N ARG A 182 12.86 -10.28 14.71
CA ARG A 182 11.98 -11.16 15.46
C ARG A 182 11.38 -12.27 14.60
N LEU A 183 10.94 -11.98 13.37
CA LEU A 183 10.43 -13.01 12.47
C LEU A 183 11.50 -14.06 12.15
N VAL A 184 12.70 -13.63 11.79
CA VAL A 184 13.83 -14.51 11.46
C VAL A 184 14.23 -15.36 12.68
N GLU A 185 14.33 -14.76 13.86
CA GLU A 185 14.63 -15.44 15.13
C GLU A 185 13.58 -16.50 15.49
N HIS A 186 12.31 -16.28 15.14
CA HIS A 186 11.24 -17.26 15.34
C HIS A 186 11.20 -18.34 14.23
N GLY A 187 12.21 -18.40 13.36
CA GLY A 187 12.31 -19.40 12.30
C GLY A 187 11.44 -19.13 11.08
N VAL A 188 10.80 -17.95 10.98
CA VAL A 188 9.97 -17.59 9.83
C VAL A 188 10.86 -17.37 8.60
N ARG A 189 10.46 -17.98 7.49
CA ARG A 189 11.11 -17.88 6.17
C ARG A 189 10.23 -17.18 5.15
N THR A 190 8.90 -17.27 5.28
CA THR A 190 7.96 -16.68 4.33
C THR A 190 6.96 -15.74 5.01
N VAL A 191 6.74 -14.57 4.40
CA VAL A 191 5.71 -13.61 4.84
C VAL A 191 4.67 -13.46 3.74
N LEU A 192 3.44 -13.91 4.03
CA LEU A 192 2.27 -13.68 3.19
C LEU A 192 1.66 -12.32 3.51
N THR A 193 1.62 -11.42 2.54
CA THR A 193 1.15 -10.04 2.70
C THR A 193 -0.21 -9.83 2.03
N ALA A 194 -1.14 -9.18 2.73
CA ALA A 194 -2.43 -8.78 2.16
C ALA A 194 -2.46 -7.33 1.66
N CYS A 195 -1.43 -6.55 1.99
CA CYS A 195 -1.32 -5.13 1.66
C CYS A 195 -0.10 -4.92 0.75
N PRO A 196 -0.28 -4.30 -0.44
CA PRO A 196 0.83 -4.08 -1.38
C PRO A 196 1.93 -3.18 -0.81
N ASN A 197 1.60 -2.23 0.08
CA ASN A 197 2.61 -1.44 0.78
C ASN A 197 3.49 -2.31 1.69
N CYS A 198 2.89 -3.29 2.38
CA CYS A 198 3.65 -4.23 3.19
C CYS A 198 4.51 -5.12 2.31
N THR A 199 3.99 -5.59 1.17
CA THR A 199 4.78 -6.33 0.16
C THR A 199 6.04 -5.56 -0.21
N THR A 200 5.92 -4.28 -0.63
CA THR A 200 7.08 -3.44 -0.99
C THR A 200 8.08 -3.30 0.16
N ILE A 201 7.62 -3.01 1.38
CA ILE A 201 8.50 -2.86 2.54
C ILE A 201 9.25 -4.16 2.85
N PHE A 202 8.55 -5.29 2.92
CA PHE A 202 9.20 -6.58 3.17
C PHE A 202 10.15 -6.97 2.03
N SER A 203 9.79 -6.72 0.77
CA SER A 203 10.66 -7.05 -0.36
C SER A 203 11.96 -6.23 -0.37
N GLN A 204 11.92 -4.97 0.07
CA GLN A 204 13.09 -4.09 0.08
C GLN A 204 13.93 -4.22 1.35
N TYR A 205 13.29 -4.43 2.51
CA TYR A 205 13.92 -4.35 3.82
C TYR A 205 13.85 -5.63 4.65
N GLY A 206 13.17 -6.68 4.17
CA GLY A 206 12.96 -7.93 4.88
C GLY A 206 14.04 -8.97 4.60
N GLN A 207 15.33 -8.61 4.66
CA GLN A 207 16.42 -9.55 4.40
C GLN A 207 16.27 -10.81 5.27
N GLY A 208 16.48 -11.99 4.67
CA GLY A 208 16.25 -13.28 5.33
C GLY A 208 14.81 -13.81 5.21
N LEU A 209 13.88 -13.06 4.61
CA LEU A 209 12.49 -13.45 4.41
C LEU A 209 12.14 -13.47 2.91
N THR A 210 11.36 -14.47 2.51
CA THR A 210 10.67 -14.51 1.23
C THR A 210 9.30 -13.84 1.37
N VAL A 211 8.91 -13.04 0.38
CA VAL A 211 7.65 -12.28 0.44
C VAL A 211 6.75 -12.73 -0.69
N GLN A 212 5.51 -13.05 -0.35
CA GLN A 212 4.46 -13.38 -1.30
C GLN A 212 3.19 -12.63 -0.92
N THR A 213 2.29 -12.41 -1.87
CA THR A 213 0.96 -11.88 -1.52
C THR A 213 0.00 -13.01 -1.24
N VAL A 214 -1.07 -12.72 -0.50
CA VAL A 214 -2.14 -13.70 -0.27
C VAL A 214 -2.95 -13.99 -1.54
N TYR A 215 -2.90 -13.11 -2.55
CA TYR A 215 -3.81 -13.21 -3.69
C TYR A 215 -3.46 -14.37 -4.63
N GLN A 216 -2.17 -14.70 -4.79
CA GLN A 216 -1.78 -15.87 -5.58
C GLN A 216 -2.33 -17.18 -5.02
N PRO A 217 -2.10 -17.56 -3.74
CA PRO A 217 -2.64 -18.80 -3.21
C PRO A 217 -4.17 -18.81 -3.18
N LEU A 218 -4.83 -17.69 -2.85
CA LEU A 218 -6.31 -17.61 -2.91
C LEU A 218 -6.85 -17.89 -4.33
N HIS A 219 -6.17 -17.39 -5.36
CA HIS A 219 -6.55 -17.63 -6.75
C HIS A 219 -6.26 -19.07 -7.19
N LEU A 220 -5.05 -19.58 -6.94
CA LEU A 220 -4.61 -20.90 -7.39
C LEU A 220 -5.42 -22.04 -6.76
N HIS A 221 -5.78 -21.91 -5.49
CA HIS A 221 -6.65 -22.88 -4.80
C HIS A 221 -8.14 -22.73 -5.16
N GLY A 222 -8.48 -21.83 -6.08
CA GLY A 222 -9.83 -21.71 -6.63
C GLY A 222 -10.87 -21.23 -5.63
N LEU A 223 -10.49 -20.46 -4.59
CA LEU A 223 -11.43 -20.04 -3.53
C LEU A 223 -12.58 -19.16 -4.05
N ALA A 224 -12.43 -18.57 -5.22
CA ALA A 224 -13.49 -17.82 -5.90
C ALA A 224 -14.50 -18.72 -6.64
N LYS A 225 -14.11 -19.95 -7.00
CA LYS A 225 -14.95 -20.86 -7.80
C LYS A 225 -16.10 -21.40 -6.95
N GLY A 226 -17.31 -21.34 -7.49
CA GLY A 226 -18.51 -21.86 -6.81
C GLY A 226 -18.98 -21.02 -5.62
N VAL A 227 -18.34 -19.88 -5.34
CA VAL A 227 -18.87 -18.90 -4.41
C VAL A 227 -20.12 -18.30 -5.05
N ALA A 228 -21.27 -18.41 -4.36
CA ALA A 228 -22.51 -17.76 -4.78
C ALA A 228 -22.32 -16.23 -4.72
N ALA A 229 -21.77 -15.67 -5.78
CA ALA A 229 -21.83 -14.25 -6.03
C ALA A 229 -23.28 -13.87 -6.33
N GLY A 230 -23.69 -12.67 -5.91
CA GLY A 230 -24.97 -12.11 -6.35
C GLY A 230 -24.98 -11.87 -7.87
N ALA A 231 -25.85 -10.98 -8.34
CA ALA A 231 -25.90 -10.63 -9.76
C ALA A 231 -24.51 -10.23 -10.31
N SER A 232 -24.18 -10.70 -11.51
CA SER A 232 -22.95 -10.28 -12.21
C SER A 232 -22.96 -8.77 -12.41
N ARG A 233 -21.78 -8.14 -12.31
CA ARG A 233 -21.59 -6.70 -12.47
C ARG A 233 -20.37 -6.45 -13.33
N ALA A 234 -20.42 -5.40 -14.14
CA ALA A 234 -19.23 -4.82 -14.75
C ALA A 234 -18.47 -4.01 -13.70
N VAL A 235 -17.20 -4.36 -13.47
CA VAL A 235 -16.32 -3.72 -12.49
C VAL A 235 -14.96 -3.41 -13.10
N SER A 236 -14.23 -2.48 -12.51
CA SER A 236 -12.90 -2.10 -12.95
C SER A 236 -11.87 -2.32 -11.84
N ILE A 237 -10.68 -2.82 -12.17
CA ILE A 237 -9.61 -2.99 -11.19
C ILE A 237 -8.85 -1.67 -11.02
N HIS A 238 -8.67 -1.23 -9.78
CA HIS A 238 -7.63 -0.27 -9.41
C HIS A 238 -6.42 -1.01 -8.84
N ASP A 239 -5.39 -1.18 -9.68
CA ASP A 239 -4.10 -1.74 -9.28
C ASP A 239 -3.34 -0.75 -8.37
N PRO A 240 -3.00 -1.10 -7.12
CA PRO A 240 -2.25 -0.21 -6.23
C PRO A 240 -0.83 0.04 -6.75
N CYS A 241 -0.36 1.28 -6.72
CA CYS A 241 0.94 1.65 -7.27
C CYS A 241 2.17 0.91 -6.68
N PRO A 242 2.22 0.45 -5.41
CA PRO A 242 3.37 -0.31 -4.91
C PRO A 242 3.50 -1.71 -5.56
N GLY A 243 2.43 -2.22 -6.19
CA GLY A 243 2.40 -3.50 -6.92
C GLY A 243 2.47 -3.34 -8.44
N ARG A 244 3.00 -2.21 -8.94
CA ARG A 244 3.04 -1.85 -10.38
C ARG A 244 3.69 -2.93 -11.26
N ASP A 245 4.77 -3.53 -10.78
CA ASP A 245 5.54 -4.54 -11.52
C ASP A 245 5.26 -5.98 -11.03
N ASP A 246 4.30 -6.16 -10.12
CA ASP A 246 3.87 -7.48 -9.64
C ASP A 246 2.76 -8.05 -10.53
N VAL A 247 3.16 -8.51 -11.72
CA VAL A 247 2.26 -9.09 -12.74
C VAL A 247 1.50 -10.30 -12.18
N ARG A 248 2.10 -11.07 -11.28
CA ARG A 248 1.47 -12.26 -10.69
C ARG A 248 0.31 -11.87 -9.78
N THR A 249 0.48 -10.88 -8.91
CA THR A 249 -0.61 -10.38 -8.06
C THR A 249 -1.70 -9.73 -8.89
N GLN A 250 -1.32 -8.94 -9.91
CA GLN A 250 -2.26 -8.29 -10.82
C GLN A 250 -3.14 -9.32 -11.56
N ALA A 251 -2.56 -10.43 -12.01
CA ALA A 251 -3.29 -11.52 -12.63
C ALA A 251 -4.20 -12.25 -11.61
N ALA A 252 -3.68 -12.56 -10.41
CA ALA A 252 -4.44 -13.25 -9.38
C ALA A 252 -5.67 -12.46 -8.91
N VAL A 253 -5.55 -11.14 -8.72
CA VAL A 253 -6.68 -10.28 -8.35
C VAL A 253 -7.76 -10.29 -9.43
N ARG A 254 -7.37 -10.21 -10.71
CA ARG A 254 -8.31 -10.30 -11.84
C ARG A 254 -8.99 -11.66 -11.87
N GLY A 255 -8.22 -12.73 -11.73
CA GLY A 255 -8.71 -14.10 -11.70
C GLY A 255 -9.68 -14.39 -10.54
N ILE A 256 -9.48 -13.78 -9.37
CA ILE A 256 -10.44 -13.82 -8.27
C ILE A 256 -11.75 -13.14 -8.68
N VAL A 257 -11.68 -11.92 -9.24
CA VAL A 257 -12.89 -11.15 -9.61
C VAL A 257 -13.68 -11.83 -10.73
N THR A 258 -13.03 -12.36 -11.76
CA THR A 258 -13.70 -13.13 -12.82
C THR A 258 -14.18 -14.49 -12.31
N GLY A 259 -13.46 -15.13 -11.40
CA GLY A 259 -13.87 -16.38 -10.77
C GLY A 259 -15.15 -16.26 -9.95
N LEU A 260 -15.42 -15.06 -9.41
CA LEU A 260 -16.69 -14.68 -8.76
C LEU A 260 -17.80 -14.32 -9.77
N GLY A 261 -17.58 -14.47 -11.08
CA GLY A 261 -18.58 -14.23 -12.11
C GLY A 261 -18.79 -12.76 -12.50
N HIS A 262 -17.89 -11.84 -12.10
CA HIS A 262 -17.95 -10.43 -12.52
C HIS A 262 -17.23 -10.19 -13.84
N THR A 263 -17.72 -9.24 -14.63
CA THR A 263 -17.10 -8.83 -15.89
C THR A 263 -16.10 -7.72 -15.63
N LEU A 264 -14.88 -7.86 -16.14
CA LEU A 264 -13.83 -6.86 -15.98
C LEU A 264 -13.80 -5.87 -17.15
N VAL A 265 -13.84 -4.59 -16.82
CA VAL A 265 -13.56 -3.48 -17.75
C VAL A 265 -12.31 -2.76 -17.25
N GLU A 266 -11.20 -2.85 -17.98
CA GLU A 266 -9.95 -2.23 -17.56
C GLU A 266 -10.03 -0.70 -17.57
N LEU A 267 -9.38 -0.06 -16.59
CA LEU A 267 -9.17 1.38 -16.62
C LEU A 267 -8.12 1.72 -17.69
N ARG A 268 -8.21 2.93 -18.27
CA ARG A 268 -7.18 3.45 -19.17
C ARG A 268 -5.79 3.38 -18.54
N HIS A 269 -5.69 3.73 -17.25
CA HIS A 269 -4.47 3.51 -16.47
C HIS A 269 -4.64 2.27 -15.59
N SER A 270 -4.07 1.16 -16.03
CA SER A 270 -4.10 -0.14 -15.34
C SER A 270 -2.70 -0.79 -15.36
N ARG A 271 -2.51 -1.83 -14.53
CA ARG A 271 -1.27 -2.61 -14.42
C ARG A 271 -0.05 -1.71 -14.23
N ARG A 272 1.00 -1.90 -15.05
CA ARG A 272 2.23 -1.11 -15.06
C ARG A 272 1.98 0.40 -15.24
N LEU A 273 0.86 0.82 -15.83
CA LEU A 273 0.51 2.22 -16.03
C LEU A 273 -0.44 2.79 -14.96
N THR A 274 -0.75 2.05 -13.90
CA THR A 274 -1.66 2.52 -12.85
C THR A 274 -1.23 3.86 -12.25
N MET A 275 -2.19 4.72 -11.94
CA MET A 275 -1.93 6.02 -11.31
C MET A 275 -2.24 6.01 -9.82
N CYS A 276 -1.76 7.04 -9.12
CA CYS A 276 -2.02 7.22 -7.69
C CYS A 276 -3.54 7.29 -7.41
N CYS A 277 -3.96 6.71 -6.28
CA CYS A 277 -5.32 6.84 -5.76
C CYS A 277 -5.55 8.12 -4.92
N GLY A 278 -4.47 8.84 -4.58
CA GLY A 278 -4.46 10.01 -3.70
C GLY A 278 -3.89 9.76 -2.30
N GLU A 279 -3.60 8.52 -1.89
CA GLU A 279 -3.02 8.22 -0.55
C GLU A 279 -1.49 8.07 -0.55
N GLY A 280 -0.88 7.92 -1.72
CA GLY A 280 0.56 7.66 -1.84
C GLY A 280 1.41 8.75 -1.21
N GLY A 281 2.52 8.37 -0.58
CA GLY A 281 3.48 9.31 -0.01
C GLY A 281 2.93 10.17 1.14
N THR A 282 1.76 9.82 1.69
CA THR A 282 1.00 10.62 2.67
C THR A 282 0.64 12.03 2.17
N VAL A 283 0.54 12.19 0.85
CA VAL A 283 0.36 13.50 0.20
C VAL A 283 -0.88 14.25 0.67
N GLY A 284 -1.96 13.55 1.05
CA GLY A 284 -3.18 14.18 1.57
C GLY A 284 -2.98 14.97 2.87
N CYS A 285 -1.87 14.76 3.59
CA CYS A 285 -1.50 15.57 4.75
C CYS A 285 -0.87 16.93 4.38
N ALA A 286 -0.21 17.02 3.21
CA ALA A 286 0.57 18.18 2.80
C ALA A 286 -0.05 18.97 1.63
N ALA A 287 -0.74 18.26 0.74
CA ALA A 287 -1.45 18.81 -0.42
C ALA A 287 -2.72 17.99 -0.69
N PRO A 288 -3.78 18.19 0.12
CA PRO A 288 -5.06 17.50 -0.07
C PRO A 288 -5.66 17.76 -1.46
N GLU A 289 -5.43 18.91 -2.06
CA GLU A 289 -5.93 19.27 -3.39
C GLU A 289 -5.34 18.34 -4.47
N LEU A 290 -4.05 17.98 -4.37
CA LEU A 290 -3.42 17.00 -5.25
C LEU A 290 -4.00 15.60 -5.02
N SER A 291 -4.22 15.22 -3.76
CA SER A 291 -4.89 13.95 -3.41
C SER A 291 -6.27 13.84 -4.05
N ASP A 292 -7.05 14.91 -4.02
CA ASP A 292 -8.38 15.00 -4.64
C ASP A 292 -8.31 14.93 -6.16
N GLN A 293 -7.36 15.62 -6.80
CA GLN A 293 -7.17 15.57 -8.26
C GLN A 293 -6.85 14.16 -8.77
N TRP A 294 -5.99 13.40 -8.08
CA TRP A 294 -5.72 12.00 -8.45
C TRP A 294 -6.94 11.10 -8.27
N ALA A 295 -7.66 11.25 -7.14
CA ALA A 295 -8.87 10.48 -6.86
C ALA A 295 -9.98 10.76 -7.88
N ASP A 296 -10.16 12.03 -8.25
CA ASP A 296 -11.16 12.45 -9.23
C ASP A 296 -10.83 11.98 -10.65
N ARG A 297 -9.55 11.94 -11.03
CA ARG A 297 -9.14 11.29 -12.29
C ARG A 297 -9.42 9.79 -12.29
N ARG A 298 -9.27 9.09 -11.15
CA ARG A 298 -9.71 7.69 -11.01
C ARG A 298 -11.23 7.55 -11.12
N ARG A 299 -12.01 8.43 -10.50
CA ARG A 299 -13.47 8.45 -10.61
C ARG A 299 -13.91 8.62 -12.07
N ARG A 300 -13.30 9.54 -12.82
CA ARG A 300 -13.60 9.75 -14.25
C ARG A 300 -13.34 8.51 -15.09
N GLU A 301 -12.21 7.82 -14.89
CA GLU A 301 -11.92 6.59 -15.65
C GLU A 301 -12.75 5.39 -15.22
N ALA A 302 -13.19 5.37 -13.96
CA ALA A 302 -14.15 4.37 -13.49
C ALA A 302 -15.49 4.51 -14.22
N ASP A 303 -15.88 5.74 -14.61
CA ASP A 303 -17.06 6.00 -15.44
C ASP A 303 -18.29 5.25 -14.88
N ALA A 304 -18.65 5.63 -13.65
CA ALA A 304 -19.71 5.05 -12.81
C ALA A 304 -19.56 3.56 -12.41
N ARG A 305 -18.55 2.83 -12.92
CA ARG A 305 -18.28 1.44 -12.51
C ARG A 305 -17.71 1.38 -11.09
N VAL A 306 -18.04 0.30 -10.39
CA VAL A 306 -17.43 0.00 -9.09
C VAL A 306 -15.96 -0.36 -9.30
N LEU A 307 -15.08 0.26 -8.51
CA LEU A 307 -13.68 -0.09 -8.47
C LEU A 307 -13.43 -1.24 -7.50
N VAL A 308 -12.55 -2.17 -7.88
CA VAL A 308 -12.06 -3.25 -7.03
C VAL A 308 -10.56 -3.08 -6.84
N THR A 309 -10.08 -3.19 -5.60
CA THR A 309 -8.65 -3.06 -5.30
C THR A 309 -8.19 -4.01 -4.21
N CYS A 310 -6.91 -4.36 -4.19
CA CYS A 310 -6.27 -5.19 -3.17
C CYS A 310 -5.58 -4.37 -2.04
N CYS A 311 -5.79 -3.05 -2.02
CA CYS A 311 -5.28 -2.17 -0.96
C CYS A 311 -6.42 -1.54 -0.17
N ALA A 312 -6.49 -1.84 1.13
CA ALA A 312 -7.50 -1.25 2.02
C ALA A 312 -7.42 0.29 2.10
N GLY A 313 -6.22 0.87 1.94
CA GLY A 313 -6.03 2.33 1.85
C GLY A 313 -6.61 2.92 0.56
N CYS A 314 -6.29 2.33 -0.59
CA CYS A 314 -6.87 2.73 -1.87
C CYS A 314 -8.40 2.61 -1.86
N ALA A 315 -8.93 1.51 -1.30
CA ALA A 315 -10.37 1.34 -1.14
C ALA A 315 -10.99 2.44 -0.26
N GLY A 316 -10.38 2.75 0.89
CA GLY A 316 -10.85 3.80 1.78
C GLY A 316 -10.83 5.20 1.17
N ARG A 317 -9.83 5.50 0.33
CA ARG A 317 -9.70 6.79 -0.35
C ARG A 317 -10.67 6.94 -1.50
N LEU A 318 -10.65 5.99 -2.44
CA LEU A 318 -11.44 6.06 -3.66
C LEU A 318 -12.93 5.93 -3.37
N ASN A 319 -13.32 5.17 -2.34
CA ASN A 319 -14.72 5.06 -1.93
C ASN A 319 -15.35 6.38 -1.45
N ARG A 320 -14.56 7.46 -1.26
CA ARG A 320 -15.10 8.80 -0.99
C ARG A 320 -15.59 9.51 -2.26
N VAL A 321 -15.13 9.09 -3.44
CA VAL A 321 -15.43 9.76 -4.73
C VAL A 321 -16.06 8.83 -5.76
N THR A 322 -15.84 7.51 -5.66
CA THR A 322 -16.44 6.49 -6.52
C THR A 322 -16.59 5.18 -5.76
N PRO A 323 -17.71 4.43 -5.88
CA PRO A 323 -17.88 3.15 -5.19
C PRO A 323 -16.65 2.24 -5.37
N THR A 324 -16.00 1.89 -4.27
CA THR A 324 -14.76 1.10 -4.30
C THR A 324 -14.77 0.04 -3.21
N VAL A 325 -14.51 -1.21 -3.59
CA VAL A 325 -14.52 -2.37 -2.70
C VAL A 325 -13.15 -3.03 -2.64
N HIS A 326 -12.85 -3.66 -1.50
CA HIS A 326 -11.65 -4.49 -1.40
C HIS A 326 -11.91 -5.85 -2.02
N VAL A 327 -10.96 -6.44 -2.75
CA VAL A 327 -11.14 -7.76 -3.38
C VAL A 327 -11.49 -8.86 -2.37
N LEU A 328 -10.97 -8.78 -1.14
CA LEU A 328 -11.33 -9.72 -0.07
C LEU A 328 -12.76 -9.52 0.47
N ASP A 329 -13.36 -8.32 0.33
CA ASP A 329 -14.78 -8.14 0.63
C ASP A 329 -15.62 -8.91 -0.39
N LEU A 330 -15.24 -8.88 -1.67
CA LEU A 330 -15.91 -9.67 -2.72
C LEU A 330 -15.78 -11.17 -2.46
N LEU A 331 -14.58 -11.61 -2.08
CA LEU A 331 -14.32 -13.04 -1.86
C LEU A 331 -15.04 -13.59 -0.63
N PHE A 332 -15.03 -12.88 0.49
CA PHE A 332 -15.53 -13.42 1.77
C PHE A 332 -16.89 -12.86 2.19
N ARG A 333 -17.42 -11.86 1.47
CA ARG A 333 -18.75 -11.29 1.72
C ARG A 333 -19.48 -10.94 0.40
N PRO A 334 -19.54 -11.88 -0.56
CA PRO A 334 -19.99 -11.61 -1.92
C PRO A 334 -21.39 -10.98 -2.00
N LEU A 335 -22.31 -11.41 -1.13
CA LEU A 335 -23.69 -10.92 -1.11
C LEU A 335 -23.82 -9.46 -0.69
N VAL A 336 -22.90 -8.94 0.14
CA VAL A 336 -22.98 -7.57 0.66
C VAL A 336 -21.89 -6.66 0.10
N ALA A 337 -20.96 -7.19 -0.68
CA ALA A 337 -19.78 -6.47 -1.18
C ALA A 337 -20.12 -5.19 -1.94
N PHE A 338 -21.22 -5.19 -2.72
CA PHE A 338 -21.68 -4.02 -3.48
C PHE A 338 -22.78 -3.21 -2.79
N HIS A 339 -23.20 -3.59 -1.59
CA HIS A 339 -24.20 -2.82 -0.85
C HIS A 339 -23.59 -1.53 -0.30
N ARG A 340 -24.38 -0.45 -0.26
CA ARG A 340 -23.96 0.83 0.36
C ARG A 340 -23.56 0.67 1.83
N ASN A 341 -24.09 -0.36 2.51
CA ASN A 341 -23.86 -0.63 3.93
C ASN A 341 -22.75 -1.68 4.18
N LEU A 342 -21.81 -1.87 3.24
CA LEU A 342 -20.66 -2.75 3.48
C LEU A 342 -19.97 -2.35 4.80
N PRO A 343 -19.84 -3.25 5.79
CA PRO A 343 -19.34 -2.88 7.10
C PRO A 343 -17.83 -2.65 7.05
N VAL A 344 -17.46 -1.41 6.75
CA VAL A 344 -16.10 -0.88 6.74
C VAL A 344 -15.99 0.16 7.86
N ALA A 345 -15.27 -0.20 8.92
CA ALA A 345 -15.13 0.68 10.07
C ALA A 345 -14.28 1.92 9.75
N ARG A 346 -14.61 3.04 10.41
CA ARG A 346 -13.84 4.29 10.38
C ARG A 346 -13.22 4.54 11.76
N ALA A 347 -12.24 5.44 11.83
CA ALA A 347 -11.73 5.89 13.12
C ALA A 347 -12.87 6.54 13.93
N PRO A 348 -12.94 6.35 15.27
CA PRO A 348 -11.99 5.61 16.10
C PRO A 348 -12.25 4.09 16.19
N PHE A 349 -13.36 3.58 15.66
CA PHE A 349 -13.73 2.15 15.76
C PHE A 349 -12.70 1.19 15.14
N THR A 350 -11.89 1.66 14.19
CA THR A 350 -10.76 0.88 13.65
C THR A 350 -9.77 0.44 14.74
N TYR A 351 -9.58 1.24 15.80
CA TYR A 351 -8.71 0.86 16.91
C TYR A 351 -9.36 -0.25 17.77
N VAL A 352 -10.64 -0.10 18.11
CA VAL A 352 -11.40 -1.12 18.84
C VAL A 352 -11.36 -2.46 18.10
N ASN A 353 -11.60 -2.44 16.78
CA ASN A 353 -11.55 -3.63 15.94
C ASN A 353 -10.18 -4.33 15.98
N ARG A 354 -9.08 -3.58 15.95
CA ARG A 354 -7.73 -4.17 16.04
C ARG A 354 -7.50 -4.84 17.40
N LEU A 355 -7.98 -4.24 18.49
CA LEU A 355 -7.87 -4.82 19.84
C LEU A 355 -8.70 -6.09 19.97
N LEU A 356 -9.95 -6.07 19.49
CA LEU A 356 -10.85 -7.22 19.51
C LEU A 356 -10.30 -8.36 18.65
N LEU A 357 -9.80 -8.06 17.45
CA LEU A 357 -9.20 -9.06 16.58
C LEU A 357 -7.94 -9.67 17.21
N LYS A 358 -7.08 -8.86 17.82
CA LYS A 358 -5.91 -9.34 18.57
C LYS A 358 -6.30 -10.33 19.66
N ARG A 359 -7.34 -10.01 20.46
CA ARG A 359 -7.85 -10.92 21.50
C ARG A 359 -8.38 -12.22 20.89
N ARG A 360 -9.13 -12.14 19.79
CA ARG A 360 -9.71 -13.30 19.10
C ARG A 360 -8.65 -14.24 18.52
N ILE A 361 -7.63 -13.70 17.85
CA ILE A 361 -6.49 -14.46 17.32
C ILE A 361 -5.70 -15.13 18.46
N LYS A 362 -5.53 -14.45 19.60
CA LYS A 362 -4.88 -15.06 20.78
C LYS A 362 -5.71 -16.25 21.31
N GLY A 363 -7.04 -16.13 21.34
CA GLY A 363 -7.94 -17.20 21.74
C GLY A 363 -7.91 -18.41 20.80
N GLU A 364 -7.89 -18.20 19.48
CA GLU A 364 -7.82 -19.30 18.50
C GLU A 364 -6.51 -20.10 18.58
N ARG A 365 -5.42 -19.53 19.12
CA ARG A 365 -4.20 -20.29 19.44
C ARG A 365 -4.41 -21.22 20.64
N LEU A 366 -5.08 -20.76 21.69
CA LEU A 366 -5.28 -21.52 22.93
C LEU A 366 -6.19 -22.73 22.74
N ASN A 367 -7.10 -22.69 21.75
CA ASN A 367 -8.00 -23.81 21.47
C ASN A 367 -7.40 -24.84 20.50
N ASN A 368 -6.23 -24.58 19.91
CA ASN A 368 -5.57 -25.44 18.92
C ASN A 368 -4.15 -25.88 19.35
N ALA A 369 -3.74 -25.55 20.57
CA ALA A 369 -2.52 -26.01 21.24
C ALA A 369 -2.94 -26.96 22.35
#